data_AF-A0A699UXK9-F1
#
_entry.id   AF-A0A699UXK9-F1
#
_cell.length_a   1.000
_cell.length_b   1.000
_cell.length_c   1.000
_cell.angle_alpha   90.00
_cell.angle_beta   90.00
_cell.angle_gamma   90.00
#
_symmetry.space_group_name_H-M   'P 1'
#
loop_
_entity.id
_entity.type
_entity.pdbx_description
1 polymer ?
#
loop_
_entity_poly.entity_id
_entity_poly.type
_entity_poly.pdbx_seq_one_letter_code
_entity_poly.pdbx_strand_id
1 'polypeptide(L)'
;LPEKYFSTKDAKSLEAFLQECDVLVASLPDTAQTRYMLDAKKLGSLIRSGDIIKALDTPDGLFGAALDVTDPEPLPDNHPLWTHPKVFVTPHLSGDTEGEFDIAAEIAIANAERLRKGDKPHNMVDYTRGY
;
A
#
# COMPACT_ATOMS: atom_id res chain seq x y z
N LEU A 1 -1.43 3.74 19.24
CA LEU A 1 -0.99 5.03 18.67
C LEU A 1 -2.10 6.06 18.91
N PRO A 2 -1.83 7.37 19.00
CA PRO A 2 -2.90 8.38 19.06
C PRO A 2 -3.76 8.39 17.78
N GLU A 3 -5.10 8.49 17.88
CA GLU A 3 -6.04 8.48 16.72
C GLU A 3 -5.71 9.54 15.67
N LYS A 4 -5.05 10.64 16.05
CA LYS A 4 -4.58 11.65 15.09
C LYS A 4 -3.52 11.16 14.10
N TYR A 5 -2.87 10.02 14.35
CA TYR A 5 -1.84 9.44 13.48
C TYR A 5 -2.36 8.26 12.62
N PHE A 6 -3.66 7.96 12.65
CA PHE A 6 -4.31 7.00 11.75
C PHE A 6 -5.78 7.39 11.53
N SER A 7 -6.17 7.67 10.28
CA SER A 7 -7.50 8.20 9.98
C SER A 7 -8.15 7.45 8.83
N THR A 8 -9.22 6.69 9.10
CA THR A 8 -10.07 6.06 8.08
C THR A 8 -11.56 6.03 8.45
N LYS A 9 -12.00 6.73 9.51
CA LYS A 9 -13.41 6.66 9.97
C LYS A 9 -14.36 7.30 8.96
N ASP A 10 -13.99 8.46 8.39
CA ASP A 10 -14.75 9.14 7.34
C ASP A 10 -13.85 10.03 6.47
N ALA A 11 -14.41 10.57 5.38
CA ALA A 11 -13.66 11.39 4.42
C ALA A 11 -13.14 12.71 5.01
N LYS A 12 -13.85 13.30 5.97
CA LYS A 12 -13.47 14.59 6.58
C LYS A 12 -12.30 14.39 7.55
N SER A 13 -12.32 13.30 8.31
CA SER A 13 -11.21 12.94 9.19
C SER A 13 -9.94 12.63 8.39
N LEU A 14 -10.08 12.02 7.21
CA LEU A 14 -8.95 11.75 6.31
C LEU A 14 -8.35 13.05 5.76
N GLU A 15 -9.20 13.97 5.28
CA GLU A 15 -8.74 15.27 4.77
C GLU A 15 -8.00 16.08 5.83
N ALA A 16 -8.53 16.15 7.06
CA ALA A 16 -7.88 16.84 8.17
C ALA A 16 -6.52 16.22 8.52
N PHE A 17 -6.42 14.89 8.51
CA PHE A 17 -5.15 14.19 8.72
C PHE A 17 -4.12 14.55 7.65
N LEU A 18 -4.51 14.49 6.38
CA LEU A 18 -3.62 14.77 5.26
C LEU A 18 -3.11 16.23 5.24
N GLN A 19 -3.91 17.18 5.72
CA GLN A 19 -3.49 18.59 5.84
C GLN A 19 -2.40 18.83 6.88
N GLU A 20 -2.23 17.92 7.84
CA GLU A 20 -1.18 17.98 8.85
C GLU A 20 0.06 17.13 8.48
N CYS A 21 0.01 16.41 7.36
CA CYS A 21 1.09 15.52 6.93
C CYS A 21 2.13 16.24 6.06
N ASP A 22 3.36 16.34 6.56
CA ASP A 22 4.52 16.63 5.70
C ASP A 22 4.96 15.39 4.89
N VAL A 23 4.79 14.20 5.48
CA VAL A 23 5.14 12.89 4.89
C VAL A 23 4.01 11.91 5.15
N LEU A 24 3.54 11.25 4.11
CA LEU A 24 2.52 10.20 4.16
C LEU A 24 3.15 8.85 3.82
N VAL A 25 2.90 7.85 4.67
CA VAL A 25 3.24 6.44 4.39
C VAL A 25 1.95 5.65 4.26
N ALA A 26 1.69 5.16 3.05
CA ALA A 26 0.53 4.31 2.76
C ALA A 26 0.89 2.83 2.97
N SER A 27 0.41 2.24 4.06
CA SER A 27 0.54 0.80 4.37
C SER A 27 -0.82 0.25 4.77
N LEU A 28 -1.74 0.25 3.81
CA LEU A 28 -3.12 -0.23 3.97
C LEU A 28 -3.34 -1.45 3.07
N PRO A 29 -4.13 -2.44 3.51
CA PRO A 29 -4.48 -3.57 2.65
C PRO A 29 -5.27 -3.09 1.43
N ASP A 30 -5.13 -3.76 0.28
CA ASP A 30 -5.95 -3.47 -0.90
C ASP A 30 -7.36 -4.07 -0.75
N THR A 31 -8.30 -3.22 -0.37
CA THR A 31 -9.71 -3.58 -0.14
C THR A 31 -10.62 -2.61 -0.87
N ALA A 32 -11.91 -2.93 -0.98
CA ALA A 32 -12.88 -2.00 -1.57
C ALA A 32 -12.93 -0.63 -0.84
N GLN A 33 -12.59 -0.60 0.46
CA GLN A 33 -12.62 0.60 1.29
C GLN A 33 -11.37 1.47 1.12
N THR A 34 -10.24 0.89 0.71
CA THR A 34 -8.93 1.56 0.65
C THR A 34 -8.44 1.77 -0.78
N ARG A 35 -8.93 0.97 -1.73
CA ARG A 35 -8.59 1.07 -3.14
C ARG A 35 -9.00 2.43 -3.69
N TYR A 36 -8.01 3.17 -4.21
CA TYR A 36 -8.20 4.51 -4.74
C TYR A 36 -8.81 5.51 -3.74
N MET A 37 -8.61 5.28 -2.43
CA MET A 37 -9.14 6.19 -1.40
C MET A 37 -8.45 7.56 -1.41
N LEU A 38 -7.25 7.65 -2.00
CA LEU A 38 -6.60 8.92 -2.31
C LEU A 38 -6.85 9.23 -3.78
N ASP A 39 -7.35 10.42 -4.06
CA ASP A 39 -7.59 10.94 -5.41
C ASP A 39 -6.72 12.17 -5.69
N ALA A 40 -6.69 12.63 -6.94
CA ALA A 40 -5.87 13.78 -7.34
C ALA A 40 -6.18 15.09 -6.57
N LYS A 41 -7.36 15.20 -5.94
CA LYS A 41 -7.75 16.35 -5.10
C LYS A 41 -7.45 16.14 -3.62
N LYS A 42 -7.23 14.89 -3.19
CA LYS A 42 -7.06 14.47 -1.79
C LYS A 42 -5.70 13.80 -1.53
N LEU A 43 -4.66 14.24 -2.25
CA LEU A 43 -3.25 13.90 -2.03
C LEU A 43 -2.86 12.44 -2.33
N GLY A 44 -2.12 12.28 -3.43
CA GLY A 44 -0.92 11.43 -3.54
C GLY A 44 -0.72 10.21 -2.63
N SER A 45 -0.62 9.00 -3.24
CA SER A 45 -0.05 7.71 -2.73
C SER A 45 -0.96 6.51 -2.36
N LEU A 46 -2.26 6.51 -2.67
CA LEU A 46 -3.16 5.31 -2.70
C LEU A 46 -3.91 5.23 -4.05
N ILE A 47 -3.23 5.60 -5.12
CA ILE A 47 -3.78 6.11 -6.39
C ILE A 47 -3.47 5.14 -7.53
N ARG A 48 -4.28 5.17 -8.59
CA ARG A 48 -3.81 4.78 -9.93
C ARG A 48 -2.48 5.47 -10.26
N SER A 49 -1.53 4.72 -10.82
CA SER A 49 -0.21 5.22 -11.24
C SER A 49 -0.27 6.55 -12.02
N GLY A 50 -1.35 6.76 -12.81
CA GLY A 50 -1.59 8.00 -13.56
C GLY A 50 -1.97 9.24 -12.76
N ASP A 51 -2.57 9.17 -11.56
CA ASP A 51 -2.88 10.38 -10.78
C ASP A 51 -1.76 10.77 -9.81
N ILE A 52 -0.79 9.89 -9.57
CA ILE A 52 0.47 10.26 -8.91
C ILE A 52 1.23 11.29 -9.76
N ILE A 53 1.37 11.02 -11.06
CA ILE A 53 2.02 11.95 -12.00
C ILE A 53 1.32 13.32 -11.98
N LYS A 54 -0.02 13.34 -12.10
CA LYS A 54 -0.78 14.60 -12.05
C LYS A 54 -0.56 15.37 -10.75
N ALA A 55 -0.54 14.67 -9.61
CA ALA A 55 -0.32 15.30 -8.30
C ALA A 55 1.11 15.86 -8.16
N LEU A 56 2.11 15.24 -8.78
CA LEU A 56 3.50 15.71 -8.79
C LEU A 56 3.73 16.90 -9.73
N ASP A 57 2.97 16.97 -10.82
CA ASP A 57 3.02 18.04 -11.83
C ASP A 57 2.19 19.27 -11.43
N THR A 58 1.26 19.12 -10.49
CA THR A 58 0.44 20.25 -10.00
C THR A 58 1.28 21.21 -9.17
N PRO A 59 1.21 22.54 -9.42
CA PRO A 59 1.84 23.55 -8.54
C PRO A 59 1.35 23.39 -7.10
N ASP A 60 2.27 23.45 -6.15
CA ASP A 60 2.01 23.19 -4.72
C ASP A 60 1.40 21.80 -4.43
N GLY A 61 1.52 20.87 -5.37
CA GLY A 61 1.15 19.46 -5.24
C GLY A 61 2.22 18.62 -4.53
N LEU A 62 2.26 17.32 -4.83
CA LEU A 62 3.24 16.42 -4.22
C LEU A 62 4.67 16.87 -4.52
N PHE A 63 5.50 16.90 -3.48
CA PHE A 63 6.93 17.16 -3.62
C PHE A 63 7.65 15.98 -4.29
N GLY A 64 7.26 14.75 -3.97
CA GLY A 64 7.83 13.52 -4.52
C GLY A 64 7.04 12.28 -4.13
N ALA A 65 7.36 11.15 -4.75
CA ALA A 65 6.78 9.85 -4.43
C ALA A 65 7.85 8.76 -4.48
N ALA A 66 7.83 7.86 -3.49
CA ALA A 66 8.63 6.63 -3.48
C ALA A 66 7.67 5.42 -3.49
N LEU A 67 7.83 4.52 -4.47
CA LEU A 67 6.88 3.45 -4.75
C LEU A 67 7.60 2.11 -4.88
N ASP A 68 7.20 1.13 -4.08
CA ASP A 68 7.60 -0.27 -4.22
C ASP A 68 6.52 -1.13 -4.91
N VAL A 69 5.28 -0.65 -4.87
CA VAL A 69 4.12 -1.30 -5.49
C VAL A 69 3.54 -0.42 -6.58
N THR A 70 3.09 -1.03 -7.68
CA THR A 70 2.48 -0.33 -8.81
C THR A 70 1.30 -1.09 -9.38
N ASP A 71 0.36 -0.38 -10.00
CA ASP A 71 -0.76 -0.98 -10.74
C ASP A 71 -0.73 -0.44 -12.19
N PRO A 72 -0.54 -1.30 -13.22
CA PRO A 72 -0.36 -2.76 -13.16
C PRO A 72 1.06 -3.17 -12.70
N GLU A 73 1.22 -4.45 -12.35
CA GLU A 73 2.50 -5.08 -11.98
C GLU A 73 2.82 -6.27 -12.91
N PRO A 74 4.03 -6.34 -13.52
CA PRO A 74 5.11 -5.36 -13.47
C PRO A 74 4.74 -4.05 -14.19
N LEU A 75 5.34 -2.94 -13.75
CA LEU A 75 5.10 -1.63 -14.37
C LEU A 75 5.62 -1.63 -15.82
N PRO A 76 4.81 -1.22 -16.83
CA PRO A 76 5.24 -1.22 -18.23
C PRO A 76 6.51 -0.40 -18.46
N ASP A 77 7.41 -0.87 -19.33
CA ASP A 77 8.74 -0.25 -19.58
C ASP A 77 8.67 1.24 -19.96
N ASN A 78 7.60 1.65 -20.64
CA ASN A 78 7.40 3.03 -21.09
C ASN A 78 6.55 3.88 -20.13
N HIS A 79 6.28 3.40 -18.91
CA HIS A 79 5.44 4.11 -17.97
C HIS A 79 6.13 5.39 -17.43
N PRO A 80 5.44 6.55 -17.35
CA PRO A 80 6.05 7.82 -16.93
C PRO A 80 6.69 7.82 -15.53
N LEU A 81 6.22 6.97 -14.62
CA LEU A 81 6.81 6.86 -13.28
C LEU A 81 8.29 6.46 -13.31
N TRP A 82 8.76 5.75 -14.34
CA TRP A 82 10.17 5.39 -14.48
C TRP A 82 11.10 6.59 -14.68
N THR A 83 10.62 7.64 -15.35
CA THR A 83 11.44 8.77 -15.78
C THR A 83 11.08 10.10 -15.11
N HIS A 84 9.99 10.12 -14.34
CA HIS A 84 9.54 11.32 -13.66
C HIS A 84 10.57 11.78 -12.60
N PRO A 85 11.06 13.03 -12.64
CA PRO A 85 12.22 13.46 -11.84
C PRO A 85 11.97 13.52 -10.32
N LYS A 86 10.69 13.52 -9.91
CA LYS A 86 10.26 13.53 -8.50
C LYS A 86 9.81 12.13 -8.01
N VAL A 87 10.05 11.08 -8.78
CA VAL A 87 9.63 9.72 -8.44
C VAL A 87 10.83 8.81 -8.24
N PHE A 88 10.76 7.99 -7.21
CA PHE A 88 11.64 6.85 -7.00
C PHE A 88 10.80 5.57 -7.03
N VAL A 89 11.02 4.68 -8.00
CA VAL A 89 10.33 3.39 -8.09
C VAL A 89 11.33 2.27 -7.84
N THR A 90 10.98 1.34 -6.96
CA THR A 90 11.69 0.07 -6.77
C THR A 90 10.86 -1.09 -7.32
N PRO A 91 11.50 -2.22 -7.71
CA PRO A 91 10.77 -3.48 -7.86
C PRO A 91 10.13 -3.86 -6.53
N HIS A 92 8.96 -4.51 -6.55
CA HIS A 92 8.19 -4.91 -5.38
C HIS A 92 8.91 -5.93 -4.50
N LEU A 93 9.83 -5.44 -3.68
CA LEU A 93 10.77 -6.23 -2.87
C LEU A 93 10.84 -5.74 -1.43
N SER A 94 10.05 -4.73 -1.03
CA SER A 94 10.06 -4.24 0.37
C SER A 94 9.64 -5.30 1.39
N GLY A 95 8.88 -6.32 0.95
CA GLY A 95 8.50 -7.47 1.77
C GLY A 95 9.55 -8.60 1.81
N ASP A 96 10.55 -8.58 0.93
CA ASP A 96 11.58 -9.63 0.81
C ASP A 96 12.70 -9.38 1.84
N THR A 97 12.42 -9.74 3.10
CA THR A 97 13.36 -9.59 4.21
C THR A 97 14.18 -10.85 4.45
N GLU A 98 15.39 -10.71 5.01
CA GLU A 98 16.24 -11.86 5.37
C GLU A 98 15.47 -12.87 6.26
N GLY A 99 15.44 -14.13 5.83
CA GLY A 99 14.75 -15.22 6.54
C GLY A 99 13.23 -15.28 6.32
N GLU A 100 12.64 -14.42 5.47
CA GLU A 100 11.21 -14.44 5.16
C GLU A 100 10.76 -15.83 4.68
N PHE A 101 11.50 -16.41 3.73
CA PHE A 101 11.14 -17.71 3.17
C PHE A 101 11.18 -18.84 4.20
N ASP A 102 12.15 -18.82 5.11
CA ASP A 102 12.27 -19.81 6.17
C ASP A 102 11.08 -19.72 7.13
N ILE A 103 10.73 -18.50 7.56
CA ILE A 103 9.57 -18.23 8.42
C ILE A 103 8.27 -18.65 7.72
N ALA A 104 8.12 -18.30 6.44
CA ALA A 104 6.95 -18.65 5.65
C ALA A 104 6.82 -20.18 5.51
N ALA A 105 7.92 -20.89 5.28
CA ALA A 105 7.95 -22.35 5.22
C ALA A 105 7.57 -22.99 6.57
N GLU A 106 8.10 -22.47 7.69
CA GLU A 106 7.74 -22.93 9.03
C GLU A 106 6.23 -22.78 9.30
N ILE A 107 5.65 -21.63 8.97
CA ILE A 107 4.21 -21.37 9.11
C ILE A 107 3.41 -22.32 8.20
N ALA A 108 3.86 -22.53 6.96
CA ALA A 108 3.19 -23.43 6.01
C ALA A 108 3.17 -24.88 6.50
N ILE A 109 4.30 -25.38 7.01
CA ILE A 109 4.40 -26.73 7.59
C ILE A 109 3.48 -26.85 8.81
N ALA A 110 3.54 -25.90 9.74
CA ALA A 110 2.69 -25.89 10.93
C ALA A 110 1.19 -25.90 10.55
N ASN A 111 0.80 -25.11 9.55
CA ASN A 111 -0.58 -25.08 9.06
C ASN A 111 -1.00 -26.39 8.40
N ALA A 112 -0.13 -27.04 7.62
CA ALA A 112 -0.41 -28.34 7.03
C ALA A 112 -0.65 -29.42 8.10
N GLU A 113 0.12 -29.42 9.19
CA GLU A 113 -0.09 -30.35 10.31
C GLU A 113 -1.40 -30.11 11.05
N ARG A 114 -1.76 -28.84 11.28
CA ARG A 114 -3.03 -28.46 11.93
C ARG A 114 -4.23 -28.91 11.09
N LEU A 115 -4.19 -28.63 9.79
CA LEU A 115 -5.24 -29.05 8.86
C LEU A 115 -5.41 -30.57 8.85
N ARG A 116 -4.32 -31.35 8.87
CA ARG A 116 -4.37 -32.82 8.95
C ARG A 116 -5.06 -33.33 10.22
N LYS A 117 -4.97 -32.60 11.32
CA LYS A 117 -5.60 -32.92 12.62
C LYS A 117 -7.05 -32.43 12.72
N GLY A 118 -7.54 -31.70 11.71
CA GLY A 118 -8.86 -31.05 11.72
C GLY A 118 -8.88 -29.70 12.45
N ASP A 119 -7.71 -29.16 12.82
CA ASP A 119 -7.59 -27.85 13.45
C ASP A 119 -7.60 -26.73 12.41
N LYS A 120 -7.97 -25.51 12.85
CA LYS A 120 -7.85 -24.31 12.03
C LYS A 120 -6.38 -23.91 11.89
N PRO A 121 -5.91 -23.46 10.70
CA PRO A 121 -4.56 -22.95 10.53
C PRO A 121 -4.37 -21.61 11.28
N HIS A 122 -3.12 -21.26 11.53
CA HIS A 122 -2.71 -19.93 11.96
C HIS A 122 -2.94 -18.91 10.85
N ASN A 123 -3.05 -17.63 11.23
CA ASN A 123 -3.15 -16.49 10.32
C ASN A 123 -4.29 -16.62 9.30
N MET A 124 -5.47 -17.02 9.77
CA MET A 124 -6.68 -17.08 8.95
C MET A 124 -7.01 -15.71 8.33
N VAL A 125 -7.09 -15.69 7.00
CA VAL A 125 -7.54 -14.56 6.19
C VAL A 125 -9.07 -14.45 6.25
N ASP A 126 -9.60 -13.22 6.34
CA ASP A 126 -11.04 -12.97 6.24
C ASP A 126 -11.36 -12.39 4.86
N TYR A 127 -11.76 -13.28 3.94
CA TYR A 127 -12.13 -12.89 2.58
C TYR A 127 -13.26 -11.85 2.52
N THR A 128 -14.10 -11.72 3.54
CA THR A 128 -15.15 -10.69 3.59
C THR A 128 -14.56 -9.29 3.84
N ARG A 129 -13.46 -9.22 4.60
CA ARG A 129 -12.71 -7.98 4.84
C ARG A 129 -11.74 -7.67 3.70
N GLY A 130 -11.45 -8.64 2.85
CA GLY A 130 -10.55 -8.51 1.70
C GLY A 130 -9.08 -8.75 2.03
N TYR A 131 -8.76 -9.20 3.25
CA TYR A 131 -7.42 -9.56 3.74
C TYR A 131 -7.50 -10.42 5.01
#